data_AF-A0L4L1-F1
#
_entry.id   AF-A0L4L1-F1
#
_cell.length_a   1.000
_cell.length_b   1.000
_cell.length_c   1.000
_cell.angle_alpha   90.00
_cell.angle_beta   90.00
_cell.angle_gamma   90.00
#
_symmetry.space_group_name_H-M   'P 1'
#
loop_
_entity.id
_entity.type
_entity.pdbx_description
1 polymer ?
#
loop_
_entity_poly.entity_id
_entity_poly.type
_entity_poly.pdbx_seq_one_letter_code
_entity_poly.pdbx_strand_id
1 'polypeptide(L)'
;MSAEQGFIDYVKTTQPKMWELIRKTADESGLIVVDEANDAITATNRLLWCNPVLHDCLATLVDQWCGKQTTPAESFRALLNPPSKD
;
A
#
# COMPACT_ATOMS: atom_id res chain seq x y z
N MET A 1 -15.03 -18.57 -5.07
CA MET A 1 -13.69 -18.13 -4.65
C MET A 1 -13.50 -16.76 -5.25
N SER A 2 -13.73 -15.70 -4.47
CA SER A 2 -13.48 -14.33 -4.94
C SER A 2 -11.97 -14.23 -5.16
N ALA A 3 -11.54 -13.89 -6.37
CA ALA A 3 -10.13 -13.66 -6.67
C ALA A 3 -9.54 -12.77 -5.57
N GLU A 4 -8.44 -13.19 -4.95
CA GLU A 4 -7.74 -12.41 -3.95
C GLU A 4 -7.41 -11.07 -4.60
N GLN A 5 -8.10 -10.01 -4.17
CA GLN A 5 -7.91 -8.68 -4.72
C GLN A 5 -6.44 -8.31 -4.47
N GLY A 6 -5.68 -7.95 -5.49
CA GLY A 6 -4.31 -7.45 -5.31
C GLY A 6 -4.30 -6.05 -4.69
N PHE A 7 -3.16 -5.64 -4.13
CA PHE A 7 -2.93 -4.29 -3.62
C PHE A 7 -3.17 -3.24 -4.70
N ILE A 8 -2.65 -3.43 -5.91
CA ILE A 8 -2.84 -2.49 -7.02
C ILE A 8 -4.32 -2.38 -7.38
N ASP A 9 -5.03 -3.50 -7.45
CA ASP A 9 -6.46 -3.49 -7.75
C ASP A 9 -7.29 -2.89 -6.61
N TYR A 10 -6.86 -3.07 -5.35
CA TYR A 10 -7.45 -2.37 -4.21
C TYR A 10 -7.30 -0.85 -4.32
N VAL A 11 -6.11 -0.36 -4.69
CA VAL A 11 -5.87 1.08 -4.90
C VAL A 11 -6.71 1.61 -6.06
N LYS A 12 -6.74 0.90 -7.19
CA LYS A 12 -7.56 1.25 -8.38
C LYS A 12 -9.05 1.37 -8.04
N THR A 13 -9.58 0.44 -7.25
CA THR A 13 -11.02 0.38 -6.93
C THR A 13 -11.43 1.33 -5.81
N THR A 14 -10.62 1.44 -4.76
CA THR A 14 -10.96 2.21 -3.56
C THR A 14 -10.61 3.69 -3.72
N GLN A 15 -9.51 4.00 -4.41
CA GLN A 15 -9.01 5.37 -4.57
C GLN A 15 -8.56 5.67 -6.01
N PRO A 16 -9.49 5.75 -6.99
CA PRO A 16 -9.16 5.90 -8.40
C PRO A 16 -8.40 7.20 -8.72
N LYS A 17 -8.71 8.31 -8.03
CA LYS A 17 -7.98 9.58 -8.20
C LYS A 17 -6.53 9.48 -7.71
N MET A 18 -6.30 8.73 -6.64
CA MET A 18 -4.96 8.49 -6.12
C MET A 18 -4.16 7.61 -7.08
N TRP A 19 -4.81 6.59 -7.64
CA TRP A 19 -4.22 5.75 -8.68
C TRP A 19 -3.74 6.55 -9.90
N GLU A 20 -4.55 7.49 -10.39
CA GLU A 20 -4.15 8.38 -11.49
C GLU A 20 -2.91 9.21 -11.16
N LEU A 21 -2.84 9.76 -9.94
CA LEU A 21 -1.69 10.52 -9.48
C LEU A 21 -0.43 9.65 -9.34
N ILE A 22 -0.57 8.44 -8.82
CA ILE A 22 0.52 7.45 -8.71
C ILE A 22 1.07 7.12 -10.09
N ARG A 23 0.19 6.79 -11.06
CA ARG A 23 0.59 6.49 -12.43
C ARG A 23 1.30 7.66 -13.09
N LYS A 24 0.71 8.85 -13.04
CA LYS A 24 1.31 10.06 -13.60
C LYS A 24 2.69 10.32 -13.02
N THR A 25 2.84 10.21 -11.71
CA THR A 25 4.12 10.42 -11.03
C THR A 25 5.15 9.35 -11.42
N ALA A 26 4.73 8.10 -11.58
CA ALA A 26 5.60 7.02 -12.05
C ALA A 26 6.12 7.29 -13.47
N ASP A 27 5.23 7.70 -14.38
CA ASP A 27 5.55 7.96 -15.79
C ASP A 27 6.43 9.21 -15.99
N GLU A 28 6.18 10.28 -15.23
CA GLU A 28 6.81 11.59 -15.48
C GLU A 28 8.09 11.82 -14.68
N SER A 29 8.21 11.22 -13.49
CA SER A 29 9.26 11.62 -12.53
C SER A 29 10.21 10.50 -12.12
N GLY A 30 9.84 9.24 -12.34
CA GLY A 30 10.58 8.08 -11.83
C GLY A 30 10.67 8.02 -10.30
N LEU A 31 9.89 8.85 -9.58
CA LEU A 31 9.87 8.87 -8.11
C LEU A 31 9.04 7.73 -7.54
N ILE A 32 8.16 7.15 -8.34
CA ILE A 32 7.35 5.98 -8.01
C ILE A 32 7.57 4.93 -9.09
N VAL A 33 7.64 3.67 -8.68
CA VAL A 33 7.69 2.51 -9.56
C VAL A 33 6.47 1.65 -9.26
N VAL A 34 5.71 1.32 -10.31
CA VAL A 34 4.60 0.39 -10.24
C VAL A 34 5.05 -0.92 -10.87
N ASP A 35 5.07 -1.98 -10.08
CA ASP A 35 5.40 -3.33 -10.51
C ASP A 35 4.12 -4.18 -10.50
N GLU A 36 3.45 -4.24 -11.65
CA GLU A 36 2.22 -5.03 -11.81
C GLU A 36 2.49 -6.55 -11.75
N ALA A 37 3.71 -7.00 -12.02
CA ALA A 37 4.05 -8.43 -11.96
C ALA A 37 4.13 -8.95 -10.52
N ASN A 38 4.57 -8.08 -9.60
CA ASN A 38 4.69 -8.40 -8.17
C ASN A 38 3.63 -7.70 -7.30
N ASP A 39 2.61 -7.08 -7.92
CA ASP A 39 1.52 -6.38 -7.23
C ASP A 39 2.03 -5.33 -6.21
N ALA A 40 3.08 -4.59 -6.59
CA ALA A 40 3.79 -3.69 -5.69
C ALA A 40 3.86 -2.24 -6.23
N ILE A 41 3.76 -1.28 -5.32
CA ILE A 41 4.00 0.14 -5.60
C ILE A 41 5.12 0.59 -4.67
N THR A 42 6.24 1.05 -5.24
CA THR A 42 7.41 1.49 -4.48
C THR A 42 7.68 2.96 -4.76
N ALA A 43 7.97 3.73 -3.71
CA ALA A 43 8.42 5.11 -3.82
C ALA A 43 9.91 5.23 -3.52
N THR A 44 10.60 6.11 -4.23
CA THR A 44 11.97 6.49 -3.89
C THR A 44 11.97 7.41 -2.67
N ASN A 45 13.06 7.43 -1.90
CA ASN A 45 13.24 8.39 -0.80
C ASN A 45 13.15 9.85 -1.26
N ARG A 46 13.38 10.11 -2.55
CA ARG A 46 13.27 11.46 -3.13
C ARG A 46 11.83 11.95 -3.21
N LEU A 47 10.85 11.04 -3.25
CA LEU A 47 9.43 11.40 -3.24
C LEU A 47 9.05 12.21 -1.98
N LEU A 48 9.61 11.87 -0.82
CA LEU A 48 9.38 12.60 0.43
C LEU A 48 9.74 14.09 0.31
N TRP A 49 10.77 14.42 -0.47
CA TRP A 49 11.24 15.79 -0.65
C TRP A 49 10.50 16.54 -1.75
N CYS A 50 10.12 15.85 -2.83
CA CYS A 50 9.47 16.46 -3.99
C CYS A 50 7.95 16.56 -3.84
N ASN A 51 7.34 15.57 -3.17
CA ASN A 51 5.90 15.49 -2.95
C ASN A 51 5.60 14.72 -1.65
N PRO A 52 5.82 15.35 -0.47
CA PRO A 52 5.60 14.71 0.84
C PRO A 52 4.16 14.24 1.04
N VAL A 53 3.19 14.98 0.50
CA VAL A 53 1.77 14.61 0.61
C VAL A 53 1.50 13.29 -0.09
N LEU A 54 2.02 13.09 -1.30
CA LEU A 54 1.86 11.83 -2.02
C LEU A 54 2.58 10.66 -1.31
N HIS A 55 3.73 10.93 -0.68
CA HIS A 55 4.42 9.94 0.14
C HIS A 55 3.54 9.47 1.32
N ASP A 56 2.94 10.41 2.06
CA ASP A 56 2.06 10.09 3.20
C ASP A 56 0.78 9.37 2.74
N CYS A 57 0.23 9.75 1.59
CA CYS A 57 -0.90 9.04 1.00
C CYS A 57 -0.57 7.59 0.64
N LEU A 58 0.62 7.32 0.10
CA LEU A 58 1.07 5.95 -0.20
C LEU A 58 1.24 5.13 1.09
N ALA A 59 1.85 5.71 2.13
CA ALA A 59 1.96 5.03 3.43
C ALA A 59 0.57 4.68 3.99
N THR A 60 -0.37 5.62 3.91
CA THR A 60 -1.76 5.40 4.35
C THR A 60 -2.45 4.29 3.56
N LEU A 61 -2.23 4.20 2.24
CA LEU A 61 -2.79 3.13 1.40
C LEU A 61 -2.26 1.76 1.80
N VAL A 62 -0.96 1.66 2.10
CA VAL A 62 -0.32 0.43 2.58
C VAL A 62 -0.92 0.02 3.93
N ASP A 63 -1.04 0.96 4.87
CA ASP A 63 -1.62 0.69 6.19
C ASP A 63 -3.08 0.22 6.08
N GLN A 64 -3.89 0.86 5.22
CA GLN A 64 -5.27 0.46 4.97
C GLN A 64 -5.37 -0.93 4.34
N TRP A 65 -4.44 -1.27 3.44
CA TRP A 65 -4.38 -2.58 2.80
C TRP A 65 -3.99 -3.67 3.80
N CYS A 66 -2.94 -3.44 4.58
CA CYS A 66 -2.50 -4.35 5.65
C CYS A 66 -3.62 -4.56 6.68
N GLY A 67 -4.30 -3.48 7.10
CA GLY A 67 -5.42 -3.56 8.03
C GLY A 67 -6.63 -4.34 7.50
N LYS A 68 -6.84 -4.40 6.18
CA LYS A 68 -7.88 -5.24 5.56
C LYS A 68 -7.50 -6.72 5.51
N GLN A 69 -6.22 -7.03 5.39
CA GLN A 69 -5.74 -8.41 5.38
C GLN A 69 -5.70 -9.02 6.78
N THR A 70 -5.51 -8.20 7.82
CA THR A 70 -5.58 -8.68 9.20
C THR A 70 -7.03 -8.85 9.62
N THR A 71 -7.51 -10.10 9.69
CA THR A 71 -8.84 -10.35 10.24
C THR A 71 -8.88 -9.98 11.73
N PRO A 72 -10.02 -9.53 12.28
CA PRO A 72 -10.12 -9.27 13.73
C PRO A 72 -9.71 -10.47 14.58
N ALA A 73 -9.92 -11.69 14.07
CA ALA A 73 -9.54 -12.94 14.73
C ALA A 73 -8.01 -13.12 14.85
N GLU A 74 -7.23 -12.69 13.86
CA GLU A 74 -5.76 -12.74 13.88
C GLU A 74 -5.18 -11.68 14.81
N SER A 75 -5.74 -10.46 14.78
CA SER A 75 -5.40 -9.40 15.75
C SER A 75 -5.67 -9.85 17.19
N PHE A 76 -6.81 -10.52 17.43
CA PHE A 76 -7.15 -11.05 18.75
C PHE A 76 -6.23 -12.22 19.16
N ARG A 77 -5.87 -13.12 18.23
CA ARG A 77 -4.91 -14.20 18.50
C ARG A 77 -3.52 -13.67 18.83
N ALA A 78 -3.04 -12.63 18.14
CA ALA A 78 -1.74 -12.00 18.42
C ALA A 78 -1.73 -11.27 19.78
N LEU A 79 -2.87 -10.71 20.20
CA LEU A 79 -3.04 -10.15 21.55
C LEU A 79 -3.04 -11.22 22.65
N LEU A 80 -3.62 -12.39 22.38
CA LEU A 80 -3.70 -13.48 23.35
C LEU A 80 -2.40 -14.31 23.44
N ASN A 81 -1.60 -14.35 22.37
CA ASN A 81 -0.28 -14.98 22.34
C ASN A 81 0.76 -13.97 21.83
N PRO A 82 1.18 -13.00 22.66
CA PRO A 82 2.33 -12.16 22.32
C PRO A 82 3.56 -13.06 22.18
N PRO A 83 4.46 -12.80 21.20
CA PRO A 83 5.69 -13.56 21.07
C PRO A 83 6.49 -13.42 22.37
N SER A 84 6.77 -14.55 23.03
CA SER A 84 7.69 -14.62 24.14
C SER A 84 9.01 -13.97 23.71
N LYS A 85 9.43 -12.93 24.42
CA LYS A 85 10.78 -12.38 24.28
C LYS A 85 11.74 -13.42 24.86
N ASP A 86 12.39 -14.19 23.99
CA ASP A 86 13.67 -14.84 24.30
C ASP A 86 14.80 -13.80 24.29
#